data_AF-F7ZHF1-F1
#
_entry.id   AF-F7ZHF1-F1
#
_cell.length_a   1.000
_cell.length_b   1.000
_cell.length_c   1.000
_cell.angle_alpha   90.00
_cell.angle_beta   90.00
_cell.angle_gamma   90.00
#
_symmetry.space_group_name_H-M   'P 1'
#
loop_
_entity.id
_entity.type
_entity.pdbx_description
1 polymer ?
#
loop_
_entity_poly.entity_id
_entity_poly.type
_entity_poly.pdbx_seq_one_letter_code
_entity_poly.pdbx_strand_id
1 'polypeptide(L)'
;MRRSGGRIVGYGIAGILAILAVGVALLFWALPDANAFNARVEKLFVENDDLTTQAEIKLLEILAQSGTAFSETLMSYRVVIFVLLVFATAMLIAALVFLVMLVGFNRRMAQIERVGIQVNSLLISREENTVYLNNLGFKLTDAAMETMSVLAEARMDDDVLSGSEIEGMISGRKAIDCEEAAGATRIKRLRDTLGNQIVSELLVKNIARRGYMLAIDKDVIKVI
;
A
#
# COMPACT_ATOMS: atom_id res chain seq x y z
N MET A 1 17.10 -2.28 -0.76
CA MET A 1 16.21 -1.25 -0.15
C MET A 1 15.00 -1.77 0.66
N ARG A 2 14.61 -3.06 0.64
CA ARG A 2 13.38 -3.56 1.33
C ARG A 2 13.42 -3.59 2.88
N ARG A 3 14.59 -3.69 3.52
CA ARG A 3 14.71 -3.78 5.00
C ARG A 3 14.80 -2.42 5.71
N SER A 4 15.23 -1.36 5.03
CA SER A 4 15.40 -0.04 5.65
C SER A 4 14.08 0.70 5.85
N GLY A 5 13.14 0.58 4.90
CA GLY A 5 11.85 1.27 4.98
C GLY A 5 10.98 0.86 6.19
N GLY A 6 10.94 -0.44 6.53
CA GLY A 6 10.17 -0.91 7.68
C GLY A 6 10.75 -0.45 9.03
N ARG A 7 12.08 -0.37 9.14
CA ARG A 7 12.75 0.09 10.37
C ARG A 7 12.55 1.59 10.60
N ILE A 8 12.63 2.40 9.55
CA ILE A 8 12.37 3.85 9.63
C ILE A 8 10.94 4.12 10.12
N VAL A 9 9.96 3.37 9.62
CA VAL A 9 8.57 3.47 10.08
C VAL A 9 8.43 3.03 11.54
N GLY A 10 9.07 1.93 11.93
CA GLY A 10 9.08 1.47 13.33
C GLY A 10 9.68 2.50 14.29
N TYR A 11 10.82 3.11 13.93
CA TYR A 11 11.42 4.19 14.73
C TYR A 11 10.55 5.46 14.77
N GLY A 12 9.86 5.79 13.66
CA GLY A 12 8.90 6.89 13.63
C GLY A 12 7.71 6.67 14.58
N ILE A 13 7.13 5.47 14.59
CA ILE A 13 6.05 5.11 15.52
C ILE A 13 6.54 5.19 16.97
N ALA A 14 7.71 4.62 17.26
CA ALA A 14 8.30 4.67 18.61
C ALA A 14 8.58 6.12 19.07
N GLY A 15 9.05 6.99 18.17
CA GLY A 15 9.28 8.41 18.47
C GLY A 15 7.98 9.16 18.80
N ILE A 16 6.92 8.93 18.02
CA ILE A 16 5.60 9.55 18.27
C ILE A 16 5.03 9.06 19.61
N LEU A 17 5.12 7.76 19.89
CA LEU A 17 4.69 7.19 21.18
C LEU A 17 5.45 7.81 22.36
N ALA A 18 6.77 8.01 22.21
CA ALA A 18 7.59 8.65 23.23
C ALA A 18 7.18 10.10 23.47
N ILE A 19 6.95 10.89 22.40
CA ILE A 19 6.49 12.28 22.51
C ILE A 19 5.12 12.35 23.20
N LEU A 20 4.20 11.46 22.84
CA LEU A 20 2.88 11.38 23.47
C LEU A 20 3.00 11.04 24.95
N ALA A 21 3.81 10.04 25.32
CA ALA A 21 4.04 9.67 26.71
C ALA A 21 4.65 10.81 27.53
N VAL A 22 5.60 11.55 26.96
CA VAL A 22 6.16 12.76 27.59
C VAL A 22 5.10 13.84 27.75
N GLY A 23 4.26 14.06 26.75
CA GLY A 23 3.14 15.01 26.82
C GLY A 23 2.15 14.67 27.94
N VAL A 24 1.82 13.38 28.08
CA VAL A 24 0.97 12.88 29.19
C VAL A 24 1.63 13.17 30.53
N ALA A 25 2.90 12.81 30.69
CA ALA A 25 3.63 13.01 31.94
C ALA A 25 3.73 14.48 32.34
N LEU A 26 4.04 15.37 31.39
CA LEU A 26 4.10 16.82 31.62
C LEU A 26 2.74 17.38 32.02
N LEU A 27 1.67 16.93 31.38
CA LEU A 27 0.32 17.35 31.70
C LEU A 27 -0.06 16.93 33.12
N PHE A 28 0.22 15.68 33.51
CA PHE A 28 -0.01 15.22 34.88
C PHE A 28 0.79 15.97 35.93
N TRP A 29 2.02 16.39 35.59
CA TRP A 29 2.83 17.21 36.48
C TRP A 29 2.30 18.65 36.61
N ALA A 30 1.74 19.20 35.53
CA ALA A 30 1.17 20.55 35.54
C ALA A 30 -0.20 20.64 36.25
N LEU A 31 -0.95 19.54 36.36
CA LEU A 31 -2.27 19.55 37.00
C LEU A 31 -2.17 19.62 38.54
N PRO A 32 -2.72 20.68 39.17
CA PRO A 32 -2.64 20.84 40.62
C PRO A 32 -3.38 19.72 41.37
N ASP A 33 -2.86 19.41 42.55
CA ASP A 33 -3.51 18.46 43.46
C ASP A 33 -4.89 18.98 43.88
N ALA A 34 -5.89 18.11 43.89
CA ALA A 34 -7.26 18.52 44.25
C ALA A 34 -7.33 19.02 45.70
N ASN A 35 -6.46 18.52 46.58
CA ASN A 35 -6.37 18.94 47.97
C ASN A 35 -5.50 20.20 48.18
N ALA A 36 -4.92 20.79 47.12
CA ALA A 36 -4.06 21.96 47.24
C ALA A 36 -4.78 23.18 47.82
N PHE A 37 -6.10 23.29 47.61
CA PHE A 37 -6.92 24.35 48.20
C PHE A 37 -7.10 24.12 49.70
N ASN A 38 -7.57 22.94 50.10
CA ASN A 38 -7.78 22.60 51.51
C ASN A 38 -6.49 22.68 52.32
N ALA A 39 -5.36 22.21 51.76
CA ALA A 39 -4.06 22.31 52.41
C ALA A 39 -3.62 23.78 52.64
N ARG A 40 -4.00 24.71 51.77
CA ARG A 40 -3.75 26.15 51.98
C ARG A 40 -4.67 26.74 53.04
N VAL A 41 -5.92 26.29 53.12
CA VAL A 41 -6.88 26.71 54.16
C VAL A 41 -6.45 26.20 55.53
N GLU A 42 -6.04 24.93 55.63
CA GLU A 42 -5.49 24.33 56.86
C GLU A 42 -4.22 25.05 57.32
N LYS A 43 -3.32 25.35 56.38
CA LYS A 43 -2.11 26.12 56.68
C LYS A 43 -2.45 27.52 57.22
N LEU A 44 -3.42 28.20 56.62
CA LEU A 44 -3.89 29.51 57.09
C LEU A 44 -4.48 29.42 58.52
N PHE A 45 -5.16 28.31 58.84
CA PHE A 45 -5.73 28.06 60.16
C PHE A 45 -4.67 27.84 61.24
N VAL A 46 -3.62 27.07 60.94
CA VAL A 46 -2.52 26.81 61.89
C VAL A 46 -1.62 28.04 62.08
N GLU A 47 -1.47 28.88 61.06
CA GLU A 47 -0.57 30.04 61.10
C GLU A 47 -1.21 31.33 61.68
N ASN A 48 -2.55 31.42 61.80
CA ASN A 48 -3.22 32.62 62.31
C ASN A 48 -4.01 32.35 63.60
N ASP A 49 -3.44 32.74 64.75
CA ASP A 49 -4.05 32.63 66.08
C ASP A 49 -5.21 33.64 66.33
N ASP A 50 -5.44 34.59 65.43
CA ASP A 50 -6.40 35.71 65.62
C ASP A 50 -7.83 35.38 65.11
N LEU A 51 -8.03 34.24 64.45
CA LEU A 51 -9.31 33.80 63.85
C LEU A 51 -10.19 33.01 64.84
N THR A 52 -10.37 33.54 66.05
CA THR A 52 -11.05 32.83 67.14
C THR A 52 -12.51 33.26 67.35
N THR A 53 -13.00 34.27 66.62
CA THR A 53 -14.38 34.74 66.78
C THR A 53 -15.38 33.84 66.03
N GLN A 54 -16.58 33.68 66.58
CA GLN A 54 -17.58 32.72 66.07
C GLN A 54 -18.04 33.01 64.62
N ALA A 55 -18.02 34.28 64.20
CA ALA A 55 -18.36 34.68 62.83
C ALA A 55 -17.27 34.29 61.82
N GLU A 56 -16.00 34.44 62.19
CA GLU A 56 -14.85 34.06 61.38
C GLU A 56 -14.75 32.54 61.24
N ILE A 57 -14.98 31.80 62.35
CA ILE A 57 -15.04 30.34 62.35
C ILE A 57 -16.12 29.83 61.38
N LYS A 58 -17.31 30.44 61.35
CA LYS A 58 -18.39 30.08 60.41
C LYS A 58 -18.05 30.39 58.95
N LEU A 59 -17.43 31.54 58.68
CA LEU A 59 -16.97 31.88 57.33
C LEU A 59 -15.91 30.88 56.83
N LEU A 60 -15.00 30.48 57.71
CA LEU A 60 -13.98 29.48 57.42
C LEU A 60 -14.56 28.08 57.23
N GLU A 61 -15.58 27.69 58.00
CA GLU A 61 -16.31 26.42 57.80
C GLU A 61 -16.97 26.37 56.42
N ILE A 62 -17.60 27.48 56.00
CA ILE A 62 -18.19 27.61 54.66
C ILE A 62 -17.10 27.56 53.57
N LEU A 63 -15.95 28.21 53.78
CA LEU A 63 -14.81 28.17 52.85
C LEU A 63 -14.20 26.76 52.76
N ALA A 64 -14.09 26.05 53.87
CA ALA A 64 -13.61 24.67 53.90
C ALA A 64 -14.58 23.72 53.19
N GLN A 65 -15.89 23.83 53.43
CA GLN A 65 -16.92 23.06 52.71
C GLN A 65 -16.98 23.40 51.22
N SER A 66 -16.85 24.68 50.87
CA SER A 66 -16.74 25.11 49.47
C SER A 66 -15.45 24.60 48.82
N GLY A 67 -14.36 24.53 49.58
CA GLY A 67 -13.07 23.96 49.19
C GLY A 67 -13.11 22.46 48.92
N THR A 68 -13.81 21.69 49.76
CA THR A 68 -13.99 20.25 49.55
C THR A 68 -14.84 19.99 48.31
N ALA A 69 -15.92 20.74 48.10
CA ALA A 69 -16.73 20.64 46.88
C ALA A 69 -15.94 21.05 45.61
N PHE A 70 -15.08 22.08 45.71
CA PHE A 70 -14.18 22.47 44.64
C PHE A 70 -13.09 21.41 44.35
N SER A 71 -12.56 20.77 45.39
CA SER A 71 -11.62 19.65 45.26
C SER A 71 -12.27 18.45 44.55
N GLU A 72 -13.50 18.08 44.92
CA GLU A 72 -14.25 17.00 44.26
C GLU A 72 -14.50 17.29 42.78
N THR A 73 -14.88 18.52 42.44
CA THR A 73 -15.05 18.93 41.03
C THR A 73 -13.73 18.94 40.25
N LEU A 74 -12.64 19.42 40.84
CA LEU A 74 -11.31 19.31 40.24
C LEU A 74 -10.90 17.85 40.01
N MET A 75 -11.12 16.96 40.98
CA MET A 75 -10.85 15.52 40.79
C MET A 75 -11.66 14.95 39.62
N SER A 76 -12.94 15.29 39.53
CA SER A 76 -13.80 14.85 38.42
C SER A 76 -13.26 15.33 37.06
N TYR A 77 -12.87 16.61 36.95
CA TYR A 77 -12.26 17.13 35.72
C TYR A 77 -10.93 16.45 35.39
N ARG A 78 -10.08 16.15 36.39
CA ARG A 78 -8.83 15.41 36.18
C ARG A 78 -9.08 14.03 35.56
N VAL A 79 -10.08 13.31 36.05
CA VAL A 79 -10.45 11.98 35.53
C VAL A 79 -10.99 12.09 34.09
N VAL A 80 -11.87 13.06 33.81
CA VAL A 80 -12.40 13.26 32.46
C VAL A 80 -11.29 13.61 31.46
N ILE A 81 -10.40 14.55 31.82
CA ILE A 81 -9.25 14.93 30.99
C ILE A 81 -8.37 13.70 30.73
N PHE A 82 -8.11 12.88 31.75
CA PHE A 82 -7.32 11.66 31.60
C PHE A 82 -7.95 10.68 30.62
N VAL A 83 -9.24 10.37 30.78
CA VAL A 83 -9.96 9.46 29.89
C VAL A 83 -9.93 9.97 28.45
N LEU A 84 -10.27 11.25 28.23
CA LEU A 84 -10.23 11.86 26.90
C LEU A 84 -8.84 11.81 26.27
N LEU A 85 -7.79 12.04 27.06
CA LEU A 85 -6.40 11.99 26.59
C LEU A 85 -6.00 10.57 26.18
N VAL A 86 -6.39 9.55 26.96
CA VAL A 86 -6.13 8.15 26.63
C VAL A 86 -6.84 7.77 25.32
N PHE A 87 -8.11 8.17 25.16
CA PHE A 87 -8.86 7.92 23.92
C PHE A 87 -8.25 8.62 22.71
N ALA A 88 -7.88 9.91 22.85
CA ALA A 88 -7.22 10.66 21.78
C ALA A 88 -5.88 10.03 21.37
N THR A 89 -5.09 9.59 22.35
CA THR A 89 -3.80 8.92 22.13
C THR A 89 -4.00 7.58 21.41
N ALA A 90 -4.95 6.76 21.86
CA ALA A 90 -5.28 5.49 21.21
C ALA A 90 -5.76 5.69 19.76
N MET A 91 -6.60 6.70 19.52
CA MET A 91 -7.10 7.03 18.19
C MET A 91 -5.98 7.48 17.25
N LEU A 92 -5.05 8.32 17.71
CA LEU A 92 -3.87 8.72 16.94
C LEU A 92 -2.97 7.53 16.59
N ILE A 93 -2.74 6.62 17.53
CA ILE A 93 -1.95 5.40 17.28
C ILE A 93 -2.63 4.52 16.24
N ALA A 94 -3.94 4.29 16.37
CA ALA A 94 -4.71 3.49 15.42
C ALA A 94 -4.65 4.09 14.01
N ALA A 95 -4.87 5.40 13.88
CA ALA A 95 -4.80 6.12 12.61
C ALA A 95 -3.41 5.97 11.95
N LEU A 96 -2.33 6.08 12.74
CA LEU A 96 -0.97 5.93 12.25
C LEU A 96 -0.70 4.51 11.74
N VAL A 97 -1.10 3.48 12.50
CA VAL A 97 -0.97 2.08 12.10
C VAL A 97 -1.74 1.82 10.80
N PHE A 98 -2.97 2.33 10.68
CA PHE A 98 -3.77 2.24 9.45
C PHE A 98 -3.07 2.91 8.28
N LEU A 99 -2.54 4.12 8.44
CA LEU A 99 -1.82 4.83 7.39
C LEU A 99 -0.59 4.04 6.91
N VAL A 100 0.19 3.50 7.84
CA VAL A 100 1.36 2.66 7.51
C VAL A 100 0.94 1.40 6.74
N MET A 101 -0.12 0.74 7.20
CA MET A 101 -0.66 -0.45 6.55
C MET A 101 -1.14 -0.13 5.12
N LEU A 102 -1.86 0.98 4.95
CA LEU A 102 -2.38 1.45 3.66
C LEU A 102 -1.23 1.77 2.69
N VAL A 103 -0.21 2.51 3.14
CA VAL A 103 0.99 2.77 2.33
C VAL A 103 1.69 1.46 1.95
N GLY A 104 1.76 0.49 2.87
CA GLY A 104 2.29 -0.84 2.60
C GLY A 104 1.50 -1.58 1.52
N PHE A 105 0.17 -1.59 1.60
CA PHE A 105 -0.70 -2.20 0.59
C PHE A 105 -0.64 -1.48 -0.75
N ASN A 106 -0.68 -0.15 -0.78
CA ASN A 106 -0.62 0.64 -2.00
C ASN A 106 0.69 0.39 -2.77
N ARG A 107 1.82 0.27 -2.04
CA ARG A 107 3.10 -0.12 -2.65
C ARG A 107 3.11 -1.53 -3.24
N ARG A 108 2.40 -2.48 -2.63
CA ARG A 108 2.24 -3.84 -3.18
C ARG A 108 1.36 -3.82 -4.43
N MET A 109 0.28 -3.02 -4.42
CA MET A 109 -0.59 -2.84 -5.57
C MET A 109 0.17 -2.30 -6.79
N ALA A 110 1.01 -1.28 -6.61
CA ALA A 110 1.84 -0.72 -7.68
C ALA A 110 2.88 -1.71 -8.25
N GLN A 111 3.31 -2.70 -7.46
CA GLN A 111 4.17 -3.79 -7.95
C GLN A 111 3.36 -4.84 -8.72
N ILE A 112 2.15 -5.14 -8.25
CA ILE A 112 1.22 -6.04 -8.93
C ILE A 112 0.77 -5.44 -10.26
N GLU A 113 0.55 -4.14 -10.36
CA GLU A 113 0.18 -3.49 -11.63
C GLU A 113 1.25 -3.64 -12.71
N ARG A 114 2.54 -3.69 -12.33
CA ARG A 114 3.66 -3.94 -13.25
C ARG A 114 3.90 -5.41 -13.60
N VAL A 115 3.42 -6.33 -12.77
CA VAL A 115 3.60 -7.80 -12.93
C VAL A 115 2.29 -8.50 -13.32
N GLY A 116 1.17 -7.78 -13.29
CA GLY A 116 -0.18 -8.31 -13.16
C GLY A 116 -0.96 -8.44 -14.45
N ILE A 117 -0.33 -8.29 -15.62
CA ILE A 117 -0.88 -8.94 -16.81
C ILE A 117 -0.28 -10.35 -16.86
N GLN A 118 -0.72 -11.19 -15.94
CA GLN A 118 -0.56 -12.63 -16.11
C GLN A 118 -1.58 -13.02 -17.19
N VAL A 119 -1.09 -13.47 -18.35
CA VAL A 119 -1.96 -13.88 -19.46
C VAL A 119 -2.56 -15.23 -19.08
N ASN A 120 -3.80 -15.21 -18.59
CA ASN A 120 -4.55 -16.39 -18.17
C ASN A 120 -5.32 -17.03 -19.32
N SER A 121 -5.55 -16.28 -20.40
CA SER A 121 -6.14 -16.78 -21.63
C SER A 121 -5.57 -16.06 -22.84
N LEU A 122 -5.22 -16.85 -23.86
CA LEU A 122 -4.96 -16.39 -25.22
C LEU A 122 -5.97 -17.08 -26.14
N LEU A 123 -6.90 -16.32 -26.71
CA LEU A 123 -7.83 -16.82 -27.72
C LEU A 123 -7.53 -16.15 -29.06
N ILE A 124 -7.21 -16.97 -30.06
CA ILE A 124 -6.92 -16.54 -31.41
C ILE A 124 -8.17 -16.83 -32.25
N SER A 125 -8.89 -15.78 -32.65
CA SER A 125 -10.06 -15.89 -33.54
C SER A 125 -9.64 -15.55 -34.96
N ARG A 126 -9.53 -16.57 -35.82
CA ARG A 126 -9.13 -16.37 -37.22
C ARG A 126 -10.20 -15.69 -38.05
N GLU A 127 -11.47 -15.98 -37.79
CA GLU A 127 -12.61 -15.38 -38.49
C GLU A 127 -12.71 -13.86 -38.24
N GLU A 128 -12.40 -13.42 -37.03
CA GLU A 128 -12.49 -12.01 -36.63
C GLU A 128 -11.17 -11.24 -36.78
N ASN A 129 -10.08 -11.90 -37.21
CA ASN A 129 -8.71 -11.36 -37.21
C ASN A 129 -8.35 -10.67 -35.88
N THR A 130 -8.81 -11.27 -34.78
CA THR A 130 -8.73 -10.68 -33.44
C THR A 130 -8.16 -11.69 -32.46
N VAL A 131 -7.22 -11.20 -31.65
CA VAL A 131 -6.62 -11.96 -30.56
C VAL A 131 -7.13 -11.42 -29.24
N TYR A 132 -7.72 -12.29 -28.41
CA TYR A 132 -8.23 -11.95 -27.10
C TYR A 132 -7.26 -12.38 -26.01
N LEU A 133 -6.80 -11.43 -25.21
CA LEU A 133 -5.91 -11.64 -24.07
C LEU A 133 -6.65 -11.24 -22.80
N ASN A 134 -6.95 -12.21 -21.92
CA ASN A 134 -7.77 -11.94 -20.73
C ASN A 134 -9.08 -11.16 -21.08
N ASN A 135 -9.73 -11.56 -22.18
CA ASN A 135 -10.93 -10.93 -22.76
C ASN A 135 -10.72 -9.54 -23.41
N LEU A 136 -9.50 -9.02 -23.49
CA LEU A 136 -9.18 -7.81 -24.25
C LEU A 136 -8.89 -8.19 -25.71
N GLY A 137 -9.74 -7.75 -26.64
CA GLY A 137 -9.61 -8.01 -28.07
C GLY A 137 -8.67 -7.03 -28.77
N PHE A 138 -7.66 -7.56 -29.48
CA PHE A 138 -6.72 -6.82 -30.29
C PHE A 138 -6.89 -7.22 -31.75
N LYS A 139 -7.30 -6.27 -32.58
CA LYS A 139 -7.43 -6.49 -34.01
C LYS A 139 -6.06 -6.48 -34.66
N LEU A 140 -5.70 -7.57 -35.33
CA LEU A 140 -4.42 -7.73 -36.01
C LEU A 140 -4.58 -7.53 -37.51
N THR A 141 -3.47 -7.22 -38.19
CA THR A 141 -3.38 -7.36 -39.65
C THR A 141 -3.19 -8.82 -40.00
N ASP A 142 -3.52 -9.24 -41.24
CA ASP A 142 -3.38 -10.63 -41.68
C ASP A 142 -1.96 -11.16 -41.45
N ALA A 143 -0.94 -10.37 -41.81
CA ALA A 143 0.46 -10.73 -41.61
C ALA A 143 0.84 -10.88 -40.12
N ALA A 144 0.26 -10.07 -39.24
CA ALA A 144 0.46 -10.19 -37.79
C ALA A 144 -0.28 -11.40 -37.22
N MET A 145 -1.45 -11.73 -37.77
CA MET A 145 -2.25 -12.89 -37.39
C MET A 145 -1.56 -14.21 -37.76
N GLU A 146 -0.95 -14.28 -38.94
CA GLU A 146 -0.09 -15.40 -39.35
C GLU A 146 1.10 -15.57 -38.41
N THR A 147 1.79 -14.47 -38.10
CA THR A 147 2.95 -14.48 -37.19
C THR A 147 2.54 -14.94 -35.79
N MET A 148 1.42 -14.46 -35.27
CA MET A 148 0.89 -14.91 -33.98
C MET A 148 0.51 -16.39 -33.99
N SER A 149 -0.10 -16.86 -35.08
CA SER A 149 -0.50 -18.27 -35.22
C SER A 149 0.71 -19.21 -35.21
N VAL A 150 1.77 -18.87 -35.95
CA VAL A 150 3.01 -19.66 -35.97
C VAL A 150 3.68 -19.68 -34.59
N LEU A 151 3.71 -18.54 -33.89
CA LEU A 151 4.26 -18.48 -32.54
C LEU A 151 3.41 -19.23 -31.51
N ALA A 152 2.09 -19.24 -31.68
CA ALA A 152 1.17 -19.98 -30.82
C ALA A 152 1.33 -21.49 -31.00
N GLU A 153 1.43 -21.96 -32.24
CA GLU A 153 1.69 -23.36 -32.56
C GLU A 153 3.02 -23.81 -31.96
N ALA A 154 4.11 -23.10 -32.27
CA ALA A 154 5.43 -23.41 -31.70
C ALA A 154 5.42 -23.39 -30.16
N ARG A 155 4.61 -22.52 -29.54
CA ARG A 155 4.48 -22.49 -28.09
C ARG A 155 3.77 -23.72 -27.53
N MET A 156 2.73 -24.23 -28.21
CA MET A 156 2.05 -25.47 -27.83
C MET A 156 3.03 -26.65 -27.85
N ASP A 157 3.98 -26.64 -28.79
CA ASP A 157 5.05 -27.64 -28.93
C ASP A 157 6.29 -27.37 -28.05
N ASP A 158 6.28 -26.33 -27.21
CA ASP A 158 7.42 -25.87 -26.39
C ASP A 158 8.68 -25.48 -27.21
N ASP A 159 8.51 -25.12 -28.48
CA ASP A 159 9.56 -24.75 -29.42
C ASP A 159 9.92 -23.26 -29.38
N VAL A 160 11.17 -22.98 -29.75
CA VAL A 160 11.72 -21.63 -29.93
C VAL A 160 12.13 -21.48 -31.38
N LEU A 161 11.54 -20.51 -32.07
CA LEU A 161 11.77 -20.29 -33.50
C LEU A 161 12.72 -19.12 -33.75
N SER A 162 13.72 -19.32 -34.60
CA SER A 162 14.53 -18.23 -35.16
C SER A 162 13.73 -17.35 -36.12
N GLY A 163 14.23 -16.16 -36.43
CA GLY A 163 13.58 -15.25 -37.38
C GLY A 163 13.46 -15.87 -38.78
N SER A 164 14.46 -16.60 -39.24
CA SER A 164 14.43 -17.30 -40.53
C SER A 164 13.41 -18.45 -40.56
N GLU A 165 13.25 -19.19 -39.45
CA GLU A 165 12.22 -20.24 -39.31
C GLU A 165 10.81 -19.65 -39.31
N ILE A 166 10.59 -18.55 -38.59
CA ILE A 166 9.30 -17.84 -38.59
C ILE A 166 8.94 -17.40 -40.03
N GLU A 167 9.89 -16.80 -40.75
CA GLU A 167 9.67 -16.38 -42.13
C GLU A 167 9.44 -17.59 -43.07
N GLY A 168 10.16 -18.69 -42.86
CA GLY A 168 10.01 -19.92 -43.63
C GLY A 168 8.61 -20.54 -43.46
N MET A 169 8.13 -20.64 -42.22
CA MET A 169 6.80 -21.18 -41.90
C MET A 169 5.68 -20.31 -42.47
N ILE A 170 5.80 -18.98 -42.41
CA ILE A 170 4.78 -18.06 -42.94
C ILE A 170 4.79 -18.03 -44.48
N SER A 171 5.98 -17.97 -45.10
CA SER A 171 6.10 -17.84 -46.56
C SER A 171 6.08 -19.16 -47.33
N GLY A 172 6.10 -20.30 -46.63
CA GLY A 172 6.19 -21.64 -47.24
C GLY A 172 7.54 -21.95 -47.87
N ARG A 173 8.59 -21.18 -47.54
CA ARG A 173 9.95 -21.35 -48.05
C ARG A 173 10.81 -22.12 -47.04
N LYS A 174 11.92 -22.69 -47.49
CA LYS A 174 12.89 -23.30 -46.56
C LYS A 174 13.55 -22.21 -45.73
N ALA A 175 13.76 -22.47 -44.44
CA ALA A 175 14.39 -21.51 -43.51
C ALA A 175 15.77 -21.02 -43.99
N ILE A 176 16.51 -21.84 -44.75
CA ILE A 176 17.84 -21.47 -45.28
C ILE A 176 17.77 -20.39 -46.38
N ASP A 177 16.62 -20.25 -47.03
CA ASP A 177 16.35 -19.26 -48.07
C ASP A 177 15.69 -17.99 -47.50
N CYS A 178 15.51 -17.94 -46.18
CA CYS A 178 14.82 -16.87 -45.46
C CYS A 178 15.81 -16.03 -44.65
N GLU A 179 15.61 -14.70 -44.68
CA GLU A 179 16.43 -13.78 -43.91
C GLU A 179 15.94 -13.65 -42.46
N GLU A 180 16.86 -13.78 -41.50
CA GLU A 180 16.59 -13.56 -40.07
C GLU A 180 16.00 -12.17 -39.80
N ALA A 181 16.44 -11.16 -40.55
CA ALA A 181 15.97 -9.78 -40.43
C ALA A 181 14.49 -9.61 -40.83
N ALA A 182 14.00 -10.42 -41.79
CA ALA A 182 12.61 -10.41 -42.20
C ALA A 182 11.70 -10.92 -41.06
N GLY A 183 12.07 -12.04 -40.44
CA GLY A 183 11.37 -12.56 -39.27
C GLY A 183 11.40 -11.61 -38.07
N ALA A 184 12.56 -11.02 -37.77
CA ALA A 184 12.69 -10.01 -36.72
C ALA A 184 11.78 -8.79 -36.96
N THR A 185 11.59 -8.39 -38.23
CA THR A 185 10.69 -7.30 -38.61
C THR A 185 9.22 -7.68 -38.40
N ARG A 186 8.82 -8.92 -38.68
CA ARG A 186 7.46 -9.40 -38.36
C ARG A 186 7.17 -9.38 -36.87
N ILE A 187 8.12 -9.85 -36.06
CA ILE A 187 8.01 -9.78 -34.59
C ILE A 187 7.87 -8.34 -34.13
N LYS A 188 8.67 -7.42 -34.69
CA LYS A 188 8.56 -6.00 -34.37
C LYS A 188 7.17 -5.45 -34.70
N ARG A 189 6.65 -5.71 -35.90
CA ARG A 189 5.31 -5.26 -36.31
C ARG A 189 4.18 -5.88 -35.48
N LEU A 190 4.30 -7.16 -35.10
CA LEU A 190 3.36 -7.82 -34.20
C LEU A 190 3.32 -7.10 -32.85
N ARG A 191 4.49 -6.79 -32.28
CA ARG A 191 4.60 -6.04 -31.03
C ARG A 191 4.04 -4.61 -31.16
N ASP A 192 4.31 -3.94 -32.28
CA ASP A 192 3.77 -2.60 -32.54
C ASP A 192 2.23 -2.62 -32.62
N THR A 193 1.65 -3.70 -33.15
CA THR A 193 0.19 -3.87 -33.28
C THR A 193 -0.49 -4.24 -31.95
N LEU A 194 0.16 -5.04 -31.11
CA LEU A 194 -0.36 -5.44 -29.79
C LEU A 194 -0.25 -4.33 -28.73
N GLY A 195 0.39 -3.21 -29.06
CA GLY A 195 0.49 -2.03 -28.22
C GLY A 195 1.88 -1.81 -27.61
N ASN A 196 2.17 -0.54 -27.34
CA ASN A 196 3.48 -0.08 -26.90
C ASN A 196 3.80 -0.55 -25.47
N GLN A 197 4.87 -1.34 -25.34
CA GLN A 197 5.61 -1.77 -24.13
C GLN A 197 4.98 -2.84 -23.22
N ILE A 198 3.76 -2.69 -22.71
CA ILE A 198 3.32 -3.54 -21.58
C ILE A 198 2.86 -4.95 -22.03
N VAL A 199 2.12 -5.05 -23.14
CA VAL A 199 1.59 -6.33 -23.65
C VAL A 199 2.65 -7.08 -24.46
N SER A 200 3.50 -6.36 -25.18
CA SER A 200 4.48 -6.92 -26.13
C SER A 200 5.69 -7.61 -25.50
N GLU A 201 6.18 -7.13 -24.34
CA GLU A 201 7.24 -7.81 -23.59
C GLU A 201 6.73 -9.06 -22.85
N LEU A 202 5.45 -9.06 -22.46
CA LEU A 202 4.81 -10.16 -21.76
C LEU A 202 4.36 -11.29 -22.69
N LEU A 203 4.21 -11.03 -23.99
CA LEU A 203 3.77 -12.04 -24.96
C LEU A 203 4.90 -12.66 -25.75
N VAL A 204 5.86 -11.88 -26.28
CA VAL A 204 6.91 -12.44 -27.16
C VAL A 204 8.27 -12.25 -26.51
N LYS A 205 8.87 -13.34 -26.04
CA LYS A 205 10.22 -13.38 -25.46
C LYS A 205 11.26 -13.58 -26.54
N ASN A 206 12.27 -12.72 -26.58
CA ASN A 206 13.49 -12.96 -27.34
C ASN A 206 14.49 -13.70 -26.45
N ILE A 207 14.92 -14.89 -26.88
CA ILE A 207 16.00 -15.63 -26.25
C ILE A 207 17.25 -15.39 -27.09
N ALA A 208 18.22 -14.70 -26.48
CA ALA A 208 19.48 -14.37 -27.12
C ALA A 208 20.12 -15.62 -27.77
N ARG A 209 20.41 -15.52 -29.08
CA ARG A 209 21.02 -16.59 -29.89
C ARG A 209 20.17 -17.86 -30.08
N ARG A 210 18.88 -17.85 -29.73
CA ARG A 210 17.96 -18.97 -30.00
C ARG A 210 16.75 -18.57 -30.84
N GLY A 211 16.21 -17.36 -30.64
CA GLY A 211 15.08 -16.87 -31.42
C GLY A 211 13.98 -16.29 -30.54
N TYR A 212 12.73 -16.52 -30.92
CA TYR A 212 11.53 -15.95 -30.36
C TYR A 212 10.56 -17.06 -29.92
N MET A 213 9.88 -16.83 -28.79
CA MET A 213 8.82 -17.71 -28.31
C MET A 213 7.75 -16.90 -27.60
N LEU A 214 6.54 -17.46 -27.43
CA LEU A 214 5.56 -16.83 -26.57
C LEU A 214 5.92 -17.01 -25.08
N ALA A 215 5.70 -15.98 -24.26
CA ALA A 215 5.98 -15.97 -22.82
C ALA A 215 4.77 -16.38 -21.96
N ILE A 216 3.79 -17.03 -22.55
CA ILE A 216 2.56 -17.50 -21.89
C ILE A 216 2.61 -19.02 -21.70
N ASP A 217 1.74 -19.56 -20.86
CA ASP A 217 1.61 -21.01 -20.70
C ASP A 217 0.97 -21.64 -21.96
N LYS A 218 1.30 -22.88 -22.28
CA LYS A 218 0.69 -23.59 -23.42
C LYS A 218 -0.76 -23.99 -23.15
N ASP A 219 -1.09 -24.26 -21.88
CA ASP A 219 -2.43 -24.70 -21.45
C ASP A 219 -3.50 -23.61 -21.59
N VAL A 220 -3.10 -22.34 -21.76
CA VAL A 220 -4.01 -21.19 -21.87
C VAL A 220 -4.31 -20.76 -23.31
N ILE A 221 -3.70 -21.42 -24.30
CA ILE A 221 -3.84 -21.07 -25.72
C ILE A 221 -5.04 -21.81 -26.31
N LYS A 222 -5.96 -21.06 -26.92
CA LYS A 222 -7.10 -21.59 -27.68
C LYS A 222 -7.15 -20.94 -29.05
N VAL A 223 -7.21 -21.77 -30.09
CA VAL A 223 -7.37 -21.32 -31.47
C VAL A 223 -8.79 -21.69 -31.91
N ILE A 224 -9.54 -20.71 -32.42
CA ILE A 224 -10.89 -20.85 -32.94
C ILE A 224 -10.94 -20.33 -34.38
#